data_AF-A0A6N9Q790-F1
#
_entry.id   AF-A0A6N9Q790-F1
#
_cell.length_a   1.000
_cell.length_b   1.000
_cell.length_c   1.000
_cell.angle_alpha   90.00
_cell.angle_beta   90.00
_cell.angle_gamma   90.00
#
_symmetry.space_group_name_H-M   'P 1'
#
loop_
_entity.id
_entity.type
_entity.pdbx_description
1 polymer ?
#
loop_
_entity_poly.entity_id
_entity_poly.type
_entity_poly.pdbx_seq_one_letter_code
_entity_poly.pdbx_strand_id
1 'polypeptide(L)'
;MGFQTDMNPFGEIISHEQKDIGSITWAESFGYDGLGNIESINQNGEISTYQYDDLNRIIQEDVVEGIQTYTYDEKGNRKTMEGTMKLPLGPREFTYNALNQLSTFKENDEVTTYQYYVGGLRATKESQDGDFTRYIYFQGNVIEELDQEGNPTARNIWGNQLLYREDMTSSLGGYYFYNGHGDVVKVIAADGSKDVLKEYDYDIWGNVLTETSHETKTFDNPFQYTGEIYDEESGLIYLRTRYYDSSMGRFITEDTYEGEINNPLSLNLYTYVYNNPLRYTDPSGHIGLDGAGIYGQGGTYSNGPLIDFQYIAAQHTSVESALGYWTLGGSDPFFTFYETSQEAPFSAEYFMAYTEIGVVVFTGGYGATTKQATNVVVKGTNNLGKLSQIGDNVFESSAGLIYGSDPKFGNRIGHVLAHGVADPSRPNHTVFNVGSDNILGLLDEAWLMRGDPLKDDAAVYLIDVGRVIGTNGETTIRLVIKPNTTEVITAYPTK
;
A
#
# COMPACT_ATOMS: atom_id res chain seq x y z
N MET A 1 -29.57 -4.36 -19.90
CA MET A 1 -29.45 -3.59 -18.66
C MET A 1 -29.07 -2.15 -18.98
N GLY A 2 -29.76 -1.17 -18.40
CA GLY A 2 -29.46 0.25 -18.55
C GLY A 2 -29.41 0.92 -17.18
N PHE A 3 -28.58 1.95 -17.06
CA PHE A 3 -28.42 2.73 -15.83
C PHE A 3 -28.89 4.16 -16.07
N GLN A 4 -29.50 4.76 -15.05
CA GLN A 4 -29.87 6.17 -15.05
C GLN A 4 -29.42 6.77 -13.72
N THR A 5 -28.65 7.85 -13.78
CA THR A 5 -28.16 8.58 -12.61
C THR A 5 -28.48 10.04 -12.78
N ASP A 6 -29.13 10.64 -11.79
CA ASP A 6 -29.33 12.08 -11.73
C ASP A 6 -28.41 12.69 -10.66
N MET A 7 -27.91 13.90 -10.92
CA MET A 7 -27.03 14.64 -10.01
C MET A 7 -27.56 16.06 -9.78
N ASN A 8 -27.28 16.63 -8.62
CA ASN A 8 -27.57 18.04 -8.35
C ASN A 8 -26.53 18.98 -9.02
N PRO A 9 -26.72 20.32 -8.99
CA PRO A 9 -25.77 21.26 -9.59
C PRO A 9 -24.36 21.27 -8.97
N PHE A 10 -24.19 20.71 -7.77
CA PHE A 10 -22.88 20.56 -7.11
C PHE A 10 -22.17 19.26 -7.52
N GLY A 11 -22.87 18.32 -8.17
CA GLY A 11 -22.32 17.05 -8.64
C GLY A 11 -22.56 15.87 -7.71
N GLU A 12 -23.36 16.05 -6.66
CA GLU A 12 -23.78 14.98 -5.74
C GLU A 12 -24.86 14.12 -6.40
N ILE A 13 -24.83 12.81 -6.17
CA ILE A 13 -25.79 11.86 -6.76
C ILE A 13 -27.14 12.00 -6.03
N ILE A 14 -28.21 12.34 -6.73
CA ILE A 14 -29.57 12.44 -6.14
C ILE A 14 -30.43 11.21 -6.41
N SER A 15 -30.14 10.46 -7.48
CA SER A 15 -30.79 9.19 -7.76
C SER A 15 -29.90 8.29 -8.62
N HIS A 16 -30.06 6.98 -8.44
CA HIS A 16 -29.47 5.96 -9.28
C HIS A 16 -30.46 4.82 -9.50
N GLU A 17 -30.72 4.46 -10.75
CA GLU A 17 -31.61 3.37 -11.12
C GLU A 17 -30.92 2.39 -12.07
N GLN A 18 -31.06 1.10 -11.77
CA GLN A 18 -30.73 0.00 -12.67
C GLN A 18 -32.02 -0.54 -13.28
N LYS A 19 -32.01 -0.74 -14.60
CA LYS A 19 -33.14 -1.25 -15.37
C LYS A 19 -32.76 -2.50 -16.15
N ASP A 20 -33.60 -3.53 -16.06
CA ASP A 20 -33.58 -4.67 -16.97
C ASP A 20 -34.86 -4.74 -17.80
N ILE A 21 -34.71 -4.71 -19.13
CA ILE A 21 -35.80 -4.70 -20.13
C ILE A 21 -36.94 -3.71 -19.75
N GLY A 22 -36.59 -2.54 -19.21
CA GLY A 22 -37.52 -1.49 -18.83
C GLY A 22 -38.16 -1.62 -17.45
N SER A 23 -37.91 -2.71 -16.72
CA SER A 23 -38.24 -2.82 -15.30
C SER A 23 -37.08 -2.31 -14.45
N ILE A 24 -37.37 -1.52 -13.43
CA ILE A 24 -36.38 -1.14 -12.42
C ILE A 24 -36.07 -2.39 -11.58
N THR A 25 -34.79 -2.75 -11.50
CA THR A 25 -34.28 -3.86 -10.68
C THR A 25 -33.62 -3.36 -9.40
N TRP A 26 -33.15 -2.11 -9.41
CA TRP A 26 -32.55 -1.43 -8.27
C TRP A 26 -32.81 0.07 -8.39
N ALA A 27 -33.18 0.74 -7.29
CA ALA A 27 -33.36 2.18 -7.22
C ALA A 27 -32.86 2.75 -5.90
N GLU A 28 -32.09 3.83 -5.99
CA GLU A 28 -31.58 4.59 -4.86
C GLU A 28 -31.85 6.07 -5.08
N SER A 29 -32.18 6.79 -4.01
CA SER A 29 -32.26 8.26 -4.04
C SER A 29 -31.78 8.87 -2.73
N PHE A 30 -31.22 10.07 -2.84
CA PHE A 30 -30.46 10.73 -1.79
C PHE A 30 -30.99 12.14 -1.55
N GLY A 31 -31.22 12.46 -0.28
CA GLY A 31 -31.50 13.81 0.18
C GLY A 31 -30.25 14.38 0.83
N TYR A 32 -29.89 15.63 0.50
CA TYR A 32 -28.74 16.32 1.08
C TYR A 32 -29.17 17.62 1.73
N ASP A 33 -28.48 17.99 2.80
CA ASP A 33 -28.54 19.34 3.35
C ASP A 33 -27.70 20.33 2.52
N GLY A 34 -27.67 21.60 2.93
CA GLY A 34 -26.86 22.63 2.27
C GLY A 34 -25.35 22.53 2.49
N LEU A 35 -24.88 21.57 3.28
CA LEU A 35 -23.49 21.33 3.68
C LEU A 35 -22.94 20.00 3.13
N GLY A 36 -23.71 19.29 2.30
CA GLY A 36 -23.33 18.01 1.72
C GLY A 36 -23.45 16.83 2.69
N ASN A 37 -24.24 16.95 3.76
CA ASN A 37 -24.60 15.80 4.57
C ASN A 37 -25.79 15.06 3.94
N ILE A 38 -25.76 13.73 3.94
CA ILE A 38 -26.87 12.90 3.45
C ILE A 38 -27.97 12.87 4.52
N GLU A 39 -29.08 13.58 4.35
CA GLU A 39 -30.21 13.58 5.29
C GLU A 39 -31.08 12.32 5.15
N SER A 40 -31.15 11.75 3.94
CA SER A 40 -31.94 10.54 3.70
C SER A 40 -31.39 9.69 2.56
N ILE A 41 -31.46 8.37 2.72
CA ILE A 41 -31.23 7.38 1.66
C ILE A 41 -32.53 6.61 1.49
N ASN A 42 -33.03 6.49 0.27
CA ASN A 42 -34.13 5.59 -0.07
C ASN A 42 -33.62 4.51 -1.01
N GLN A 43 -33.49 3.28 -0.49
CA GLN A 43 -33.05 2.08 -1.21
C GLN A 43 -34.26 1.17 -1.47
N ASN A 44 -34.71 1.10 -2.72
CA ASN A 44 -35.86 0.28 -3.14
C ASN A 44 -37.16 0.50 -2.31
N GLY A 45 -37.35 1.69 -1.75
CA GLY A 45 -38.49 2.04 -0.92
C GLY A 45 -38.23 1.96 0.58
N GLU A 46 -37.08 1.42 1.01
CA GLU A 46 -36.63 1.46 2.40
C GLU A 46 -35.90 2.79 2.66
N ILE A 47 -36.40 3.55 3.63
CA ILE A 47 -35.93 4.91 3.89
C ILE A 47 -35.12 4.92 5.18
N SER A 48 -33.88 5.36 5.07
CA SER A 48 -32.97 5.70 6.16
C SER A 48 -32.85 7.22 6.27
N THR A 49 -32.82 7.74 7.49
CA THR A 49 -32.63 9.18 7.75
C THR A 49 -31.51 9.42 8.74
N TYR A 50 -30.82 10.54 8.57
CA TYR A 50 -29.61 10.86 9.33
C TYR A 50 -29.67 12.29 9.86
N GLN A 51 -29.20 12.46 11.10
CA GLN A 51 -29.11 13.76 11.76
C GLN A 51 -27.66 14.09 12.06
N TYR A 52 -27.35 15.39 11.97
CA TYR A 52 -26.00 15.91 12.10
C TYR A 52 -25.93 17.02 13.14
N ASP A 53 -24.76 17.20 13.74
CA ASP A 53 -24.46 18.39 14.51
C ASP A 53 -23.87 19.52 13.64
N ASP A 54 -23.60 20.66 14.26
CA ASP A 54 -23.07 21.86 13.60
C ASP A 54 -21.68 21.67 12.95
N LEU A 55 -20.99 20.56 13.25
CA LEU A 55 -19.68 20.20 12.70
C LEU A 55 -19.79 19.11 11.62
N ASN A 56 -21.00 18.88 11.08
CA ASN A 56 -21.29 17.85 10.07
C ASN A 56 -21.07 16.42 10.58
N ARG A 57 -21.05 16.19 11.89
CA ARG A 57 -20.87 14.85 12.45
C ARG A 57 -22.22 14.19 12.62
N ILE A 58 -22.34 12.92 12.22
CA ILE A 58 -23.61 12.19 12.31
C ILE A 58 -23.87 11.92 13.78
N ILE A 59 -25.03 12.31 14.32
CA ILE A 59 -25.38 12.10 15.73
C ILE A 59 -26.46 11.02 15.91
N GLN A 60 -27.24 10.76 14.86
CA GLN A 60 -28.26 9.73 14.86
C GLN A 60 -28.51 9.22 13.44
N GLU A 61 -28.74 7.92 13.32
CA GLU A 61 -29.38 7.30 12.15
C GLU A 61 -30.69 6.63 12.58
N ASP A 62 -31.69 6.70 11.71
CA ASP A 62 -32.97 6.00 11.84
C ASP A 62 -33.19 5.23 10.53
N VAL A 63 -32.99 3.93 10.60
CA VAL A 63 -33.02 3.00 9.47
C VAL A 63 -34.10 1.93 9.71
N VAL A 64 -34.41 1.13 8.70
CA VAL A 64 -35.46 0.09 8.81
C VAL A 64 -35.14 -0.91 9.92
N GLU A 65 -33.86 -1.15 10.18
CA GLU A 65 -33.32 -2.02 11.22
C GLU A 65 -33.46 -1.39 12.61
N GLY A 66 -33.52 -0.07 12.73
CA GLY A 66 -33.65 0.62 14.01
C GLY A 66 -32.90 1.94 14.07
N ILE A 67 -32.58 2.37 15.30
CA ILE A 67 -31.99 3.68 15.55
C ILE A 67 -30.63 3.49 16.20
N GLN A 68 -29.60 4.12 15.65
CA GLN A 68 -28.29 4.28 16.29
C GLN A 68 -27.99 5.75 16.57
N THR A 69 -27.18 5.96 17.61
CA THR A 69 -26.69 7.26 18.05
C THR A 69 -25.18 7.22 18.14
N TYR A 70 -24.57 8.38 17.93
CA TYR A 70 -23.14 8.52 17.77
C TYR A 70 -22.59 9.62 18.67
N THR A 71 -21.41 9.38 19.24
CA THR A 71 -20.67 10.39 19.98
C THR A 71 -19.27 10.56 19.42
N TYR A 72 -18.62 11.67 19.78
CA TYR A 72 -17.32 12.05 19.24
C TYR A 72 -16.37 12.49 20.35
N ASP A 73 -15.07 12.33 20.12
CA ASP A 73 -14.04 12.93 20.95
C ASP A 73 -13.83 14.42 20.63
N GLU A 74 -12.91 15.06 21.36
CA GLU A 74 -12.59 16.49 21.19
C GLU A 74 -11.91 16.82 19.85
N LYS A 75 -11.42 15.80 19.13
CA LYS A 75 -10.77 15.92 17.81
C LYS A 75 -11.72 15.58 16.65
N GLY A 76 -12.99 15.32 16.93
CA GLY A 76 -13.96 14.97 15.89
C GLY A 76 -13.92 13.50 15.46
N ASN A 77 -13.24 12.61 16.18
CA ASN A 77 -13.30 11.19 15.84
C ASN A 77 -14.53 10.55 16.47
N ARG A 78 -15.23 9.68 15.73
CA ARG A 78 -16.35 8.90 16.26
C ARG A 78 -15.85 8.08 17.45
N LYS A 79 -16.51 8.20 18.59
CA LYS A 79 -16.12 7.54 19.84
C LYS A 79 -17.03 6.37 20.19
N THR A 80 -18.34 6.54 20.04
CA THR A 80 -19.31 5.47 20.28
C THR A 80 -20.35 5.39 19.17
N MET A 81 -20.89 4.19 18.97
CA MET A 81 -22.06 3.90 18.14
C MET A 81 -22.94 2.92 18.92
N GLU A 82 -24.15 3.33 19.26
CA GLU A 82 -25.02 2.60 20.19
C GLU A 82 -26.48 2.77 19.80
N GLY A 83 -27.32 1.78 20.10
CA GLY A 83 -28.76 1.90 19.92
C GLY A 83 -29.46 0.56 19.78
N THR A 84 -30.61 0.56 19.11
CA THR A 84 -31.49 -0.61 19.00
C THR A 84 -31.64 -1.01 17.54
N MET A 85 -30.79 -1.92 17.08
CA MET A 85 -30.89 -2.54 15.74
C MET A 85 -31.63 -3.88 15.79
N LYS A 86 -32.36 -4.23 14.73
CA LYS A 86 -33.11 -5.50 14.57
C LYS A 86 -32.17 -6.70 14.49
N LEU A 87 -30.99 -6.51 13.92
CA LEU A 87 -29.87 -7.45 14.04
C LEU A 87 -29.00 -6.99 15.22
N PRO A 88 -28.48 -7.89 16.06
CA PRO A 88 -27.72 -7.54 17.24
C PRO A 88 -26.36 -6.97 16.84
N LEU A 89 -26.32 -5.67 16.52
CA LEU A 89 -25.09 -4.89 16.59
C LEU A 89 -24.90 -4.49 18.04
N GLY A 90 -23.78 -4.89 18.62
CA GLY A 90 -23.41 -4.48 19.97
C GLY A 90 -23.16 -2.98 20.05
N PRO A 91 -23.11 -2.39 21.26
CA PRO A 91 -22.49 -1.09 21.42
C PRO A 91 -21.04 -1.17 20.92
N ARG A 92 -20.66 -0.18 20.11
CA ARG A 92 -19.32 -0.08 19.53
C ARG A 92 -18.58 1.10 20.13
N GLU A 93 -17.31 0.89 20.45
CA GLU A 93 -16.40 1.92 20.93
C GLU A 93 -15.15 1.99 20.03
N PHE A 94 -14.73 3.20 19.73
CA PHE A 94 -13.56 3.49 18.91
C PHE A 94 -12.59 4.35 19.72
N THR A 95 -11.32 3.96 19.77
CA THR A 95 -10.27 4.77 20.40
C THR A 95 -9.19 5.08 19.40
N TYR A 96 -8.51 6.21 19.61
CA TYR A 96 -7.51 6.73 18.68
C TYR A 96 -6.20 7.03 19.39
N ASN A 97 -5.10 6.83 18.67
CA ASN A 97 -3.79 7.19 19.16
C ASN A 97 -3.55 8.72 19.09
N ALA A 98 -2.39 9.18 19.56
CA ALA A 98 -2.05 10.59 19.57
C ALA A 98 -2.03 11.24 18.17
N LEU A 99 -1.80 10.44 17.12
CA LEU A 99 -1.76 10.82 15.71
C LEU A 99 -3.12 10.74 15.01
N ASN A 100 -4.21 10.55 15.75
CA ASN A 100 -5.58 10.48 15.22
C ASN A 100 -5.90 9.22 14.40
N GLN A 101 -5.19 8.13 14.63
CA GLN A 101 -5.42 6.85 13.95
C GLN A 101 -6.16 5.88 14.87
N LEU A 102 -7.09 5.09 14.33
CA LEU A 102 -7.91 4.13 15.08
C LEU A 102 -7.02 3.10 15.77
N SER A 103 -6.88 3.16 17.11
CA SER A 103 -6.05 2.22 17.87
C SER A 103 -6.82 1.00 18.35
N THR A 104 -8.10 1.15 18.69
CA THR A 104 -8.95 0.02 19.07
C THR A 104 -10.35 0.18 18.51
N PHE A 105 -10.90 -0.92 18.04
CA PHE A 105 -12.32 -1.11 17.83
C PHE A 105 -12.83 -2.10 18.88
N LYS A 106 -13.97 -1.82 19.48
CA LYS A 106 -14.60 -2.72 20.43
C LYS A 106 -16.06 -2.85 20.09
N GLU A 107 -16.57 -4.07 19.93
CA GLU A 107 -17.99 -4.36 19.81
C GLU A 107 -18.41 -5.29 20.94
N ASN A 108 -19.44 -4.91 21.72
CA ASN A 108 -19.79 -5.58 22.96
C ASN A 108 -18.60 -5.64 23.94
N ASP A 109 -17.97 -6.80 24.10
CA ASP A 109 -16.78 -7.03 24.92
C ASP A 109 -15.59 -7.55 24.11
N GLU A 110 -15.73 -7.63 22.77
CA GLU A 110 -14.69 -8.07 21.84
C GLU A 110 -13.88 -6.87 21.35
N VAL A 111 -12.57 -6.93 21.53
CA VAL A 111 -11.64 -5.84 21.21
C VAL A 111 -10.69 -6.26 20.08
N THR A 112 -10.64 -5.44 19.04
CA THR A 112 -9.63 -5.51 17.99
C THR A 112 -8.68 -4.32 18.14
N THR A 113 -7.38 -4.59 18.08
CA THR A 113 -6.35 -3.55 18.21
C THR A 113 -5.61 -3.36 16.89
N TYR A 114 -5.24 -2.11 16.62
CA TYR A 114 -4.48 -1.74 15.43
C TYR A 114 -3.25 -0.93 15.81
N GLN A 115 -2.14 -1.21 15.14
CA GLN A 115 -0.91 -0.44 15.25
C GLN A 115 -0.49 0.07 13.88
N TYR A 116 0.32 1.12 13.85
CA TYR A 116 0.72 1.80 12.61
C TYR A 116 2.23 1.97 12.53
N TYR A 117 2.75 1.89 11.31
CA TYR A 117 4.12 2.28 11.00
C TYR A 117 4.26 3.80 11.14
N VAL A 118 5.51 4.27 11.26
CA VAL A 118 5.83 5.70 11.32
C VAL A 118 5.29 6.45 10.09
N GLY A 119 5.19 5.78 8.93
CA GLY A 119 4.62 6.33 7.71
C GLY A 119 3.09 6.37 7.65
N GLY A 120 2.39 6.00 8.72
CA GLY A 120 0.93 6.11 8.83
C GLY A 120 0.13 4.88 8.36
N LEU A 121 0.75 3.94 7.64
CA LEU A 121 0.10 2.69 7.22
C LEU A 121 -0.07 1.72 8.41
N ARG A 122 -1.19 0.99 8.46
CA ARG A 122 -1.53 -0.02 9.46
C ARG A 122 -0.48 -1.14 9.46
N ALA A 123 0.29 -1.22 10.53
CA ALA A 123 1.32 -2.23 10.71
C ALA A 123 0.75 -3.57 11.15
N THR A 124 -0.17 -3.56 12.11
CA THR A 124 -0.75 -4.80 12.65
C THR A 124 -2.24 -4.64 12.94
N LYS A 125 -2.94 -5.78 12.91
CA LYS A 125 -4.28 -6.01 13.44
C LYS A 125 -4.21 -7.22 14.37
N GLU A 126 -4.89 -7.15 15.52
CA GLU A 126 -4.99 -8.27 16.45
C GLU A 126 -6.41 -8.30 17.03
N SER A 127 -7.16 -9.38 16.74
CA SER A 127 -8.48 -9.63 17.33
C SER A 127 -8.34 -10.16 18.77
N GLN A 128 -9.42 -10.09 19.54
CA GLN A 128 -9.44 -10.63 20.91
C GLN A 128 -9.23 -12.14 20.97
N ASP A 129 -9.61 -12.85 19.91
CA ASP A 129 -9.45 -14.31 19.80
C ASP A 129 -8.02 -14.72 19.42
N GLY A 130 -7.14 -13.75 19.18
CA GLY A 130 -5.73 -13.95 18.88
C GLY A 130 -5.41 -14.01 17.39
N ASP A 131 -6.38 -13.68 16.52
CA ASP A 131 -6.10 -13.55 15.08
C ASP A 131 -5.22 -12.32 14.86
N PHE A 132 -3.97 -12.59 14.53
CA PHE A 132 -2.95 -11.58 14.33
C PHE A 132 -2.59 -11.47 12.86
N THR A 133 -2.50 -10.23 12.36
CA THR A 133 -1.99 -9.93 11.03
C THR A 133 -0.98 -8.80 11.11
N ARG A 134 0.23 -9.03 10.58
CA ARG A 134 1.20 -7.97 10.27
C ARG A 134 1.21 -7.72 8.78
N TYR A 135 1.05 -6.47 8.38
CA TYR A 135 0.99 -6.07 6.98
C TYR A 135 2.36 -5.61 6.48
N ILE A 136 2.78 -6.14 5.34
CA ILE A 136 3.99 -5.71 4.62
C ILE A 136 3.56 -4.96 3.37
N TYR A 137 4.12 -3.76 3.17
CA TYR A 137 3.74 -2.86 2.09
C TYR A 137 4.86 -2.65 1.08
N PHE A 138 4.46 -2.48 -0.18
CA PHE A 138 5.29 -1.89 -1.23
C PHE A 138 4.47 -0.81 -1.96
N GLN A 139 5.02 0.40 -2.00
CA GLN A 139 4.34 1.58 -2.60
C GLN A 139 2.91 1.80 -2.07
N GLY A 140 2.66 1.50 -0.79
CA GLY A 140 1.35 1.67 -0.17
C GLY A 140 0.35 0.53 -0.40
N ASN A 141 0.74 -0.53 -1.12
CA ASN A 141 -0.07 -1.73 -1.33
C ASN A 141 0.41 -2.89 -0.46
N VAL A 142 -0.51 -3.65 0.11
CA VAL A 142 -0.17 -4.84 0.94
C VAL A 142 0.27 -5.96 0.01
N ILE A 143 1.55 -6.30 0.08
CA ILE A 143 2.17 -7.37 -0.73
C ILE A 143 2.23 -8.70 0.00
N GLU A 144 2.22 -8.67 1.34
CA GLU A 144 2.31 -9.85 2.17
C GLU A 144 1.64 -9.58 3.52
N GLU A 145 1.01 -10.61 4.06
CA GLU A 145 0.45 -10.64 5.42
C GLU A 145 1.16 -11.74 6.19
N LEU A 146 1.54 -11.45 7.43
CA LEU A 146 2.29 -12.36 8.30
C LEU A 146 1.52 -12.63 9.59
N ASP A 147 1.70 -13.83 10.14
CA ASP A 147 1.28 -14.18 11.50
C ASP A 147 2.19 -13.54 12.58
N GLN A 148 1.94 -13.87 13.84
CA GLN A 148 2.68 -13.32 14.98
C GLN A 148 4.16 -13.75 14.98
N GLU A 149 4.43 -14.98 14.55
CA GLU A 149 5.74 -15.59 14.40
C GLU A 149 6.52 -15.06 13.18
N GLY A 150 5.85 -14.36 12.27
CA GLY A 150 6.42 -13.81 11.05
C GLY A 150 6.37 -14.74 9.84
N ASN A 151 5.56 -15.81 9.87
CA ASN A 151 5.31 -16.64 8.70
C ASN A 151 4.26 -15.99 7.80
N PRO A 152 4.41 -16.06 6.47
CA PRO A 152 3.39 -15.57 5.55
C PRO A 152 2.08 -16.33 5.62
N THR A 153 0.98 -15.60 5.79
CA THR A 153 -0.40 -16.11 5.72
C THR A 153 -1.05 -15.76 4.39
N ALA A 154 -0.61 -14.70 3.72
CA ALA A 154 -1.02 -14.38 2.37
C ALA A 154 0.03 -13.60 1.58
N ARG A 155 -0.01 -13.72 0.25
CA ARG A 155 0.83 -12.97 -0.68
C ARG A 155 -0.01 -12.39 -1.81
N ASN A 156 0.24 -11.13 -2.14
CA ASN A 156 -0.54 -10.36 -3.09
C ASN A 156 0.36 -9.85 -4.23
N ILE A 157 -0.11 -10.01 -5.48
CA ILE A 157 0.59 -9.55 -6.68
C ILE A 157 -0.20 -8.41 -7.29
N TRP A 158 0.43 -7.24 -7.37
CA TRP A 158 -0.18 -6.01 -7.85
C TRP A 158 0.31 -5.65 -9.25
N GLY A 159 -0.61 -5.20 -10.09
CA GLY A 159 -0.33 -4.37 -11.26
C GLY A 159 -0.84 -2.95 -10.99
N ASN A 160 -1.68 -2.43 -11.89
CA ASN A 160 -2.45 -1.21 -11.60
C ASN A 160 -3.48 -1.41 -10.47
N GLN A 161 -3.90 -2.66 -10.26
CA GLN A 161 -4.79 -3.14 -9.19
C GLN A 161 -4.28 -4.51 -8.72
N LEU A 162 -4.88 -5.07 -7.65
CA LEU A 162 -4.54 -6.41 -7.19
C LEU A 162 -4.92 -7.43 -8.27
N LEU A 163 -3.95 -8.21 -8.76
CA LEU A 163 -4.19 -9.18 -9.82
C LEU A 163 -4.42 -10.58 -9.25
N TYR A 164 -3.70 -10.90 -8.18
CA TYR A 164 -3.67 -12.24 -7.61
C TYR A 164 -3.37 -12.19 -6.12
N ARG A 165 -4.04 -13.07 -5.35
CA ARG A 165 -3.70 -13.37 -3.95
C ARG A 165 -3.51 -14.87 -3.80
N GLU A 166 -2.43 -15.24 -3.13
CA GLU A 166 -2.24 -16.57 -2.57
C GLU A 166 -2.60 -16.51 -1.09
N ASP A 167 -3.66 -17.23 -0.72
CA ASP A 167 -4.03 -17.50 0.66
C ASP A 167 -3.27 -18.76 1.11
N MET A 168 -2.22 -18.55 1.91
CA MET A 168 -1.36 -19.63 2.37
C MET A 168 -2.05 -20.50 3.43
N THR A 169 -3.05 -19.96 4.13
CA THR A 169 -3.79 -20.70 5.17
C THR A 169 -4.65 -21.79 4.57
N SER A 170 -5.29 -21.51 3.43
CA SER A 170 -6.08 -22.47 2.65
C SER A 170 -5.29 -23.14 1.52
N SER A 171 -4.06 -22.67 1.26
CA SER A 171 -3.24 -23.07 0.10
C SER A 171 -3.97 -22.89 -1.24
N LEU A 172 -4.74 -21.80 -1.37
CA LEU A 172 -5.48 -21.44 -2.57
C LEU A 172 -4.96 -20.15 -3.18
N GLY A 173 -4.91 -20.12 -4.51
CA GLY A 173 -4.66 -18.89 -5.27
C GLY A 173 -5.94 -18.37 -5.91
N GLY A 174 -6.13 -17.05 -5.91
CA GLY A 174 -7.28 -16.36 -6.48
C GLY A 174 -6.88 -15.24 -7.44
N TYR A 175 -7.48 -15.21 -8.63
CA TYR A 175 -7.37 -14.09 -9.57
C TYR A 175 -8.55 -13.13 -9.43
N TYR A 176 -8.26 -11.84 -9.38
CA TYR A 176 -9.24 -10.78 -9.12
C TYR A 176 -9.83 -10.20 -10.40
N PHE A 177 -11.12 -9.89 -10.34
CA PHE A 177 -11.88 -9.24 -11.41
C PHE A 177 -12.61 -8.03 -10.87
N TYR A 178 -12.65 -6.99 -11.69
CA TYR A 178 -13.14 -5.68 -11.32
C TYR A 178 -14.27 -5.22 -12.23
N ASN A 179 -15.13 -4.36 -11.70
CA ASN A 179 -16.01 -3.53 -12.53
C ASN A 179 -15.23 -2.30 -13.06
N GLY A 180 -15.90 -1.42 -13.82
CA GLY A 180 -15.28 -0.22 -14.38
C GLY A 180 -14.96 0.88 -13.35
N HIS A 181 -15.48 0.77 -12.13
CA HIS A 181 -15.17 1.66 -11.01
C HIS A 181 -13.89 1.24 -10.27
N GLY A 182 -13.55 -0.05 -10.35
CA GLY A 182 -12.40 -0.64 -9.69
C GLY A 182 -12.75 -1.47 -8.46
N ASP A 183 -14.02 -1.85 -8.29
CA ASP A 183 -14.47 -2.71 -7.19
C ASP A 183 -14.23 -4.18 -7.52
N VAL A 184 -13.78 -4.98 -6.53
CA VAL A 184 -13.63 -6.42 -6.70
C VAL A 184 -15.01 -7.06 -6.78
N VAL A 185 -15.42 -7.50 -7.97
CA VAL A 185 -16.71 -8.17 -8.18
C VAL A 185 -16.60 -9.69 -8.16
N LYS A 186 -15.40 -10.23 -8.38
CA LYS A 186 -15.19 -11.69 -8.46
C LYS A 186 -13.74 -12.08 -8.21
N VAL A 187 -13.55 -13.22 -7.55
CA VAL A 187 -12.28 -13.92 -7.42
C VAL A 187 -12.44 -15.35 -7.90
N ILE A 188 -11.58 -15.83 -8.80
CA ILE A 188 -11.62 -17.21 -9.30
C ILE A 188 -10.36 -17.99 -8.93
N ALA A 189 -10.50 -19.30 -8.75
CA ALA A 189 -9.39 -20.19 -8.41
C ALA A 189 -8.30 -20.23 -9.50
N ALA A 190 -7.04 -20.17 -9.05
CA ALA A 190 -5.86 -20.20 -9.89
C ALA A 190 -5.30 -21.61 -10.16
N ASP A 191 -5.93 -22.65 -9.63
CA ASP A 191 -5.57 -24.07 -9.79
C ASP A 191 -5.96 -24.66 -11.17
N GLY A 192 -6.52 -23.82 -12.05
CA GLY A 192 -7.00 -24.20 -13.38
C GLY A 192 -8.46 -24.66 -13.43
N SER A 193 -9.14 -24.87 -12.28
CA SER A 193 -10.57 -25.20 -12.26
C SER A 193 -11.44 -24.01 -12.66
N LYS A 194 -10.97 -22.79 -12.32
CA LYS A 194 -11.69 -21.52 -12.47
C LYS A 194 -12.99 -21.45 -11.66
N ASP A 195 -13.05 -22.19 -10.56
CA ASP A 195 -14.17 -22.08 -9.62
C ASP A 195 -14.25 -20.64 -9.08
N VAL A 196 -15.47 -20.12 -8.91
CA VAL A 196 -15.69 -18.81 -8.27
C VAL A 196 -15.46 -18.99 -6.77
N LEU A 197 -14.39 -18.36 -6.26
CA LEU A 197 -14.03 -18.38 -4.84
C LEU A 197 -14.86 -17.36 -4.05
N LYS A 198 -15.00 -16.15 -4.62
CA LYS A 198 -15.79 -15.04 -4.09
C LYS A 198 -16.49 -14.31 -5.24
N GLU A 199 -17.70 -13.81 -5.01
CA GLU A 199 -18.44 -12.92 -5.92
C GLU A 199 -19.23 -11.92 -5.09
N TYR A 200 -19.22 -10.66 -5.51
CA TYR A 200 -19.77 -9.53 -4.75
C TYR A 200 -20.64 -8.65 -5.63
N ASP A 201 -21.80 -8.25 -5.10
CA ASP A 201 -22.60 -7.13 -5.59
C ASP A 201 -22.59 -6.02 -4.56
N TYR A 202 -22.40 -4.77 -5.01
CA TYR A 202 -22.36 -3.59 -4.15
C TYR A 202 -23.47 -2.60 -4.48
N ASP A 203 -23.87 -1.82 -3.49
CA ASP A 203 -24.52 -0.53 -3.75
C ASP A 203 -23.47 0.53 -4.15
N ILE A 204 -23.93 1.75 -4.46
CA ILE A 204 -23.02 2.80 -4.92
C ILE A 204 -22.06 3.31 -3.84
N TRP A 205 -22.33 3.04 -2.57
CA TRP A 205 -21.50 3.46 -1.43
C TRP A 205 -20.54 2.37 -0.98
N GLY A 206 -20.58 1.19 -1.60
CA GLY A 206 -19.70 0.07 -1.31
C GLY A 206 -20.25 -0.90 -0.27
N ASN A 207 -21.53 -0.81 0.10
CA ASN A 207 -22.15 -1.85 0.91
C ASN A 207 -22.32 -3.12 0.08
N VAL A 208 -21.88 -4.26 0.63
CA VAL A 208 -22.06 -5.56 0.00
C VAL A 208 -23.53 -5.97 0.10
N LEU A 209 -24.22 -6.00 -1.04
CA LEU A 209 -25.61 -6.44 -1.16
C LEU A 209 -25.71 -7.97 -1.21
N THR A 210 -24.78 -8.59 -1.94
CA THR A 210 -24.64 -10.04 -1.97
C THR A 210 -23.17 -10.42 -1.94
N GLU A 211 -22.85 -11.45 -1.17
CA GLU A 211 -21.58 -12.14 -1.22
C GLU A 211 -21.85 -13.63 -1.43
N THR A 212 -21.22 -14.20 -2.47
CA THR A 212 -21.22 -15.65 -2.70
C THR A 212 -19.81 -16.19 -2.50
N SER A 213 -19.68 -17.19 -1.63
CA SER A 213 -18.43 -17.93 -1.43
C SER A 213 -18.54 -19.34 -1.99
N HIS A 214 -17.42 -19.92 -2.41
CA HIS A 214 -17.39 -21.32 -2.83
C HIS A 214 -17.73 -22.27 -1.67
N GLU A 215 -18.55 -23.30 -1.92
CA GLU A 215 -19.07 -24.20 -0.87
C GLU A 215 -17.99 -24.96 -0.09
N THR A 216 -16.88 -25.32 -0.75
CA THR A 216 -15.83 -26.18 -0.18
C THR A 216 -14.42 -25.59 -0.21
N LYS A 217 -14.23 -24.46 -0.90
CA LYS A 217 -12.92 -23.81 -1.06
C LYS A 217 -12.99 -22.50 -0.30
N THR A 218 -12.53 -22.53 0.95
CA THR A 218 -12.51 -21.33 1.80
C THR A 218 -11.32 -20.49 1.35
N PHE A 219 -11.59 -19.26 0.91
CA PHE A 219 -10.57 -18.32 0.45
C PHE A 219 -10.71 -17.01 1.24
N ASP A 220 -9.67 -16.66 1.98
CA ASP A 220 -9.63 -15.40 2.71
C ASP A 220 -9.38 -14.22 1.77
N ASN A 221 -10.33 -13.28 1.71
CA ASN A 221 -10.27 -12.11 0.85
C ASN A 221 -10.66 -10.81 1.60
N PRO A 222 -9.68 -10.01 2.03
CA PRO A 222 -9.96 -8.70 2.59
C PRO A 222 -10.21 -7.61 1.53
N PHE A 223 -9.85 -7.82 0.26
CA PHE A 223 -9.93 -6.77 -0.77
C PHE A 223 -11.29 -6.79 -1.48
N GLN A 224 -12.06 -5.71 -1.33
CA GLN A 224 -13.45 -5.63 -1.79
C GLN A 224 -13.72 -4.36 -2.61
N TYR A 225 -14.62 -3.49 -2.15
CA TYR A 225 -14.99 -2.23 -2.80
C TYR A 225 -13.75 -1.36 -3.06
N THR A 226 -13.63 -0.81 -4.28
CA THR A 226 -12.46 -0.09 -4.79
C THR A 226 -11.12 -0.83 -4.74
N GLY A 227 -11.12 -2.14 -4.46
CA GLY A 227 -9.91 -2.93 -4.27
C GLY A 227 -9.22 -2.68 -2.91
N GLU A 228 -9.93 -2.07 -1.96
CA GLU A 228 -9.40 -1.69 -0.66
C GLU A 228 -9.79 -2.71 0.42
N ILE A 229 -9.09 -2.65 1.55
CA ILE A 229 -9.26 -3.64 2.64
C ILE A 229 -10.55 -3.35 3.40
N TYR A 230 -11.50 -4.28 3.32
CA TYR A 230 -12.63 -4.38 4.23
C TYR A 230 -12.16 -5.06 5.53
N ASP A 231 -12.35 -4.37 6.65
CA ASP A 231 -12.02 -4.87 7.98
C ASP A 231 -13.27 -5.51 8.60
N GLU A 232 -13.33 -6.84 8.57
CA GLU A 232 -14.52 -7.59 9.00
C GLU A 232 -14.91 -7.32 10.46
N GLU A 233 -13.93 -7.11 11.34
CA GLU A 233 -14.19 -6.84 12.76
C GLU A 233 -14.92 -5.51 12.95
N SER A 234 -14.44 -4.44 12.31
CA SER A 234 -15.06 -3.11 12.44
C SER A 234 -16.20 -2.84 11.47
N GLY A 235 -16.29 -3.60 10.38
CA GLY A 235 -17.20 -3.35 9.26
C GLY A 235 -16.82 -2.10 8.44
N LEU A 236 -15.55 -1.67 8.51
CA LEU A 236 -15.06 -0.45 7.88
C LEU A 236 -14.08 -0.76 6.75
N ILE A 237 -14.03 0.14 5.76
CA ILE A 237 -13.03 0.08 4.69
C ILE A 237 -11.82 0.91 5.09
N TYR A 238 -10.66 0.28 5.13
CA TYR A 238 -9.40 0.92 5.48
C TYR A 238 -8.77 1.60 4.26
N LEU A 239 -8.80 2.94 4.24
CA LEU A 239 -8.28 3.79 3.17
C LEU A 239 -6.97 4.47 3.59
N ARG A 240 -6.06 3.70 4.18
CA ARG A 240 -4.72 4.16 4.64
C ARG A 240 -4.80 5.19 5.76
N THR A 241 -5.06 6.46 5.48
CA THR A 241 -5.12 7.49 6.52
C THR A 241 -6.42 7.48 7.31
N ARG A 242 -7.53 7.02 6.70
CA ARG A 242 -8.85 7.05 7.33
C ARG A 242 -9.61 5.75 7.14
N TYR A 243 -10.64 5.57 7.96
CA TYR A 243 -11.59 4.48 7.87
C TYR A 243 -12.92 5.02 7.35
N TYR A 244 -13.38 4.40 6.27
CA TYR A 244 -14.62 4.72 5.59
C TYR A 244 -15.72 3.76 6.04
N ASP A 245 -16.87 4.33 6.38
CA ASP A 245 -18.08 3.63 6.79
C ASP A 245 -19.09 3.68 5.62
N SER A 246 -19.18 2.56 4.89
CA SER A 246 -20.01 2.46 3.69
C SER A 246 -21.50 2.51 4.01
N SER A 247 -21.94 2.08 5.21
CA SER A 247 -23.37 2.00 5.53
C SER A 247 -24.04 3.37 5.60
N MET A 248 -23.23 4.42 5.75
CA MET A 248 -23.66 5.82 5.82
C MET A 248 -22.86 6.74 4.88
N GLY A 249 -22.02 6.16 4.01
CA GLY A 249 -21.32 6.90 2.96
C GLY A 249 -20.30 7.93 3.46
N ARG A 250 -19.62 7.70 4.60
CA ARG A 250 -18.72 8.72 5.17
C ARG A 250 -17.56 8.20 6.02
N PHE A 251 -16.58 9.05 6.29
CA PHE A 251 -15.47 8.75 7.19
C PHE A 251 -15.85 8.86 8.67
N ILE A 252 -15.18 8.08 9.53
CA ILE A 252 -15.39 8.12 10.99
C ILE A 252 -14.54 9.18 11.71
N THR A 253 -13.62 9.82 10.99
CA THR A 253 -12.74 10.88 11.47
C THR A 253 -12.77 12.07 10.53
N GLU A 254 -12.55 13.26 11.08
CA GLU A 254 -12.35 14.48 10.30
C GLU A 254 -11.13 14.35 9.37
N ASP A 255 -11.24 14.87 8.14
CA ASP A 255 -10.10 14.97 7.24
C ASP A 255 -9.06 15.96 7.76
N THR A 256 -7.79 15.61 7.64
CA THR A 256 -6.69 16.57 7.85
C THR A 256 -6.54 17.54 6.67
N TYR A 257 -7.11 17.19 5.52
CA TYR A 257 -7.22 18.08 4.37
C TYR A 257 -8.48 18.96 4.52
N GLU A 258 -8.28 20.26 4.75
CA GLU A 258 -9.37 21.23 5.00
C GLU A 258 -10.25 21.55 3.76
N GLY A 259 -9.96 20.92 2.62
CA GLY A 259 -10.65 21.16 1.36
C GLY A 259 -10.17 22.40 0.60
N GLU A 260 -10.91 22.72 -0.47
CA GLU A 260 -10.68 23.87 -1.34
C GLU A 260 -11.86 24.83 -1.28
N ILE A 261 -11.58 26.12 -1.12
CA ILE A 261 -12.62 27.17 -1.06
C ILE A 261 -13.48 27.25 -2.33
N ASN A 262 -12.94 26.81 -3.47
CA ASN A 262 -13.61 26.75 -4.77
C ASN A 262 -14.32 25.41 -5.03
N ASN A 263 -14.22 24.45 -4.11
CA ASN A 263 -14.97 23.19 -4.13
C ASN A 263 -15.74 23.05 -2.80
N PRO A 264 -16.97 23.59 -2.70
CA PRO A 264 -17.71 23.59 -1.44
C PRO A 264 -17.97 22.19 -0.88
N LEU A 265 -18.05 21.16 -1.72
CA LEU A 265 -18.24 19.78 -1.28
C LEU A 265 -17.01 19.23 -0.52
N SER A 266 -15.82 19.76 -0.81
CA SER A 266 -14.60 19.38 -0.09
C SER A 266 -14.50 19.98 1.32
N LEU A 267 -15.37 20.94 1.66
CA LEU A 267 -15.38 21.59 2.98
C LEU A 267 -16.13 20.75 4.03
N ASN A 268 -16.83 19.69 3.62
CA ASN A 268 -17.36 18.71 4.53
C ASN A 268 -16.33 17.59 4.74
N LEU A 269 -15.61 17.70 5.86
CA LEU A 269 -14.42 16.91 6.18
C LEU A 269 -14.71 15.43 6.51
N TYR A 270 -15.97 15.01 6.46
CA TYR A 270 -16.38 13.62 6.67
C TYR A 270 -16.91 12.96 5.39
N THR A 271 -17.24 13.72 4.34
CA THR A 271 -17.84 13.14 3.13
C THR A 271 -16.86 12.22 2.41
N TYR A 272 -17.39 11.12 1.86
CA TYR A 272 -16.63 10.29 0.95
C TYR A 272 -16.78 10.84 -0.47
N VAL A 273 -15.65 11.18 -1.08
CA VAL A 273 -15.51 11.51 -2.50
C VAL A 273 -16.56 12.48 -3.07
N TYR A 274 -16.82 13.57 -2.33
CA TYR A 274 -17.75 14.63 -2.71
C TYR A 274 -19.19 14.14 -2.93
N ASN A 275 -19.60 13.07 -2.24
CA ASN A 275 -20.89 12.40 -2.42
C ASN A 275 -21.15 11.93 -3.85
N ASN A 276 -20.10 11.55 -4.58
CA ASN A 276 -20.20 10.94 -5.90
C ASN A 276 -19.32 9.69 -6.04
N PRO A 277 -19.62 8.63 -5.26
CA PRO A 277 -18.87 7.38 -5.26
C PRO A 277 -19.08 6.51 -6.50
N LEU A 278 -19.98 6.88 -7.42
CA LEU A 278 -20.03 6.24 -8.75
C LEU A 278 -18.90 6.71 -9.65
N ARG A 279 -18.42 7.94 -9.43
CA ARG A 279 -17.39 8.56 -10.25
C ARG A 279 -16.04 8.54 -9.58
N TYR A 280 -15.97 8.65 -8.26
CA TYR A 280 -14.73 8.91 -7.56
C TYR A 280 -14.42 7.82 -6.52
N THR A 281 -13.13 7.63 -6.28
CA THR A 281 -12.55 6.75 -5.25
C THR A 281 -11.57 7.55 -4.40
N ASP A 282 -11.28 7.15 -3.16
CA ASP A 282 -10.24 7.79 -2.35
C ASP A 282 -9.15 6.80 -1.91
N PRO A 283 -8.22 6.42 -2.81
CA PRO A 283 -7.17 5.46 -2.47
C PRO A 283 -6.24 5.94 -1.34
N SER A 284 -6.18 7.24 -1.06
CA SER A 284 -5.31 7.80 -0.02
C SER A 284 -6.01 8.00 1.33
N GLY A 285 -7.34 8.02 1.33
CA GLY A 285 -8.14 8.52 2.43
C GLY A 285 -8.02 10.04 2.63
N HIS A 286 -7.76 10.83 1.59
CA HIS A 286 -7.74 12.31 1.64
C HIS A 286 -8.40 13.00 0.45
N ILE A 287 -8.32 12.42 -0.75
CA ILE A 287 -8.71 13.11 -1.98
C ILE A 287 -9.45 12.14 -2.89
N GLY A 288 -10.69 12.50 -3.22
CA GLY A 288 -11.44 11.82 -4.27
C GLY A 288 -10.77 11.99 -5.64
N LEU A 289 -10.41 10.87 -6.25
CA LEU A 289 -9.86 10.75 -7.60
C LEU A 289 -10.90 10.09 -8.51
N ASP A 290 -10.97 10.48 -9.78
CA ASP A 290 -11.91 9.88 -10.74
C ASP A 290 -11.60 8.38 -10.85
N GLY A 291 -12.55 7.51 -10.50
CA GLY A 291 -12.44 6.05 -10.50
C GLY A 291 -12.20 5.49 -11.90
N ALA A 292 -12.74 6.14 -12.95
CA ALA A 292 -12.36 5.84 -14.33
C ALA A 292 -10.97 6.39 -14.68
N GLY A 293 -10.49 7.39 -13.93
CA GLY A 293 -9.20 8.07 -14.04
C GLY A 293 -8.04 7.45 -13.26
N ILE A 294 -8.26 6.42 -12.43
CA ILE A 294 -7.16 5.55 -11.93
C ILE A 294 -6.45 4.85 -13.11
N TYR A 295 -7.16 4.68 -14.24
CA TYR A 295 -6.59 4.22 -15.52
C TYR A 295 -5.96 5.35 -16.37
N GLY A 296 -5.80 6.57 -15.81
CA GLY A 296 -5.58 7.80 -16.58
C GLY A 296 -4.45 8.74 -16.11
N GLN A 297 -3.61 8.38 -15.13
CA GLN A 297 -2.32 9.07 -14.94
C GLN A 297 -1.29 8.54 -15.94
N GLY A 298 -1.57 8.83 -17.21
CA GLY A 298 -0.80 8.42 -18.37
C GLY A 298 -1.33 9.00 -19.70
N GLY A 299 -2.08 10.10 -19.69
CA GLY A 299 -2.36 10.90 -20.90
C GLY A 299 -3.54 10.45 -21.78
N THR A 300 -4.48 11.38 -21.98
CA THR A 300 -5.36 11.59 -23.16
C THR A 300 -6.12 10.40 -23.79
N TYR A 301 -7.44 10.50 -23.64
CA TYR A 301 -8.54 9.84 -24.37
C TYR A 301 -8.26 9.32 -25.79
N SER A 302 -8.79 8.12 -26.06
CA SER A 302 -9.65 7.90 -27.23
C SER A 302 -10.63 6.76 -26.98
N ASN A 303 -11.92 7.07 -27.07
CA ASN A 303 -13.03 6.11 -27.15
C ASN A 303 -12.74 5.02 -28.20
N GLY A 304 -12.72 3.75 -27.77
CA GLY A 304 -12.63 2.57 -28.63
C GLY A 304 -13.61 1.49 -28.15
N PRO A 305 -14.12 0.62 -29.04
CA PRO A 305 -15.30 -0.22 -28.77
C PRO A 305 -15.00 -1.30 -27.73
N LEU A 306 -16.02 -1.64 -26.94
CA LEU A 306 -16.06 -2.79 -26.02
C LEU A 306 -15.52 -4.05 -26.75
N ILE A 307 -14.41 -4.60 -26.26
CA ILE A 307 -13.81 -5.81 -26.85
C ILE A 307 -14.52 -7.02 -26.25
N ASP A 308 -15.20 -7.79 -27.10
CA ASP A 308 -16.01 -8.96 -26.74
C ASP A 308 -15.14 -10.15 -26.28
N PHE A 309 -15.50 -10.72 -25.13
CA PHE A 309 -14.88 -11.87 -24.44
C PHE A 309 -14.70 -13.10 -25.35
N GLN A 310 -15.58 -13.30 -26.36
CA GLN A 310 -15.46 -14.44 -27.28
C GLN A 310 -14.28 -14.32 -28.26
N TYR A 311 -13.76 -13.12 -28.51
CA TYR A 311 -12.63 -12.92 -29.43
C TYR A 311 -11.28 -13.22 -28.77
N ILE A 312 -11.11 -12.88 -27.48
CA ILE A 312 -9.88 -13.14 -26.71
C ILE A 312 -9.76 -14.64 -26.36
N ALA A 313 -10.87 -15.28 -25.96
CA ALA A 313 -10.86 -16.72 -25.65
C ALA A 313 -10.61 -17.62 -26.89
N ALA A 314 -10.84 -17.12 -28.11
CA ALA A 314 -10.72 -17.89 -29.35
C ALA A 314 -9.32 -17.85 -30.00
N GLN A 315 -8.43 -16.94 -29.58
CA GLN A 315 -7.12 -16.73 -30.23
C GLN A 315 -5.91 -17.14 -29.36
N HIS A 316 -6.12 -17.51 -28.09
CA HIS A 316 -5.04 -17.68 -27.11
C HIS A 316 -5.17 -19.03 -26.37
N THR A 317 -4.14 -19.87 -26.47
CA THR A 317 -4.16 -21.27 -25.96
C THR A 317 -3.53 -21.42 -24.56
N SER A 318 -2.98 -20.35 -23.98
CA SER A 318 -2.48 -20.29 -22.60
C SER A 318 -2.45 -18.86 -22.06
N VAL A 319 -2.37 -18.72 -20.73
CA VAL A 319 -2.38 -17.44 -19.99
C VAL A 319 -1.19 -16.55 -20.39
N GLU A 320 -0.02 -17.12 -20.67
CA GLU A 320 1.17 -16.37 -21.09
C GLU A 320 0.96 -15.66 -22.44
N SER A 321 0.16 -16.25 -23.33
CA SER A 321 -0.13 -15.69 -24.65
C SER A 321 -1.16 -14.56 -24.63
N ALA A 322 -2.00 -14.49 -23.59
CA ALA A 322 -2.97 -13.41 -23.38
C ALA A 322 -2.32 -12.21 -22.65
N LEU A 323 -1.40 -12.49 -21.70
CA LEU A 323 -0.66 -11.47 -20.94
C LEU A 323 0.23 -10.59 -21.83
N GLY A 324 0.90 -11.17 -22.84
CA GLY A 324 1.73 -10.40 -23.78
C GLY A 324 0.97 -9.42 -24.69
N TYR A 325 -0.36 -9.55 -24.81
CA TYR A 325 -1.19 -8.65 -25.63
C TYR A 325 -1.57 -7.36 -24.87
N TRP A 326 -1.76 -7.45 -23.55
CA TRP A 326 -2.07 -6.30 -22.69
C TRP A 326 -0.82 -5.50 -22.30
N THR A 327 0.36 -6.12 -22.37
CA THR A 327 1.66 -5.51 -22.12
C THR A 327 2.41 -5.28 -23.43
N LEU A 328 1.98 -4.32 -24.26
CA LEU A 328 2.83 -3.88 -25.38
C LEU A 328 4.01 -3.06 -24.85
N GLY A 329 5.07 -3.77 -24.45
CA GLY A 329 6.38 -3.23 -24.09
C GLY A 329 7.31 -4.32 -23.59
N GLY A 330 8.17 -4.85 -24.45
CA GLY A 330 9.18 -5.84 -24.04
C GLY A 330 10.12 -5.25 -22.97
N SER A 331 10.44 -6.08 -21.97
CA SER A 331 11.07 -5.79 -20.66
C SER A 331 10.12 -5.20 -19.61
N ASP A 332 9.30 -6.08 -19.01
CA ASP A 332 8.40 -5.74 -17.91
C ASP A 332 8.89 -6.37 -16.59
N PRO A 333 9.09 -5.60 -15.51
CA PRO A 333 9.48 -6.09 -14.19
C PRO A 333 8.51 -7.12 -13.57
N PHE A 334 7.28 -7.22 -14.07
CA PHE A 334 6.27 -8.20 -13.64
C PHE A 334 6.66 -9.65 -13.96
N PHE A 335 7.19 -9.92 -15.16
CA PHE A 335 7.59 -11.28 -15.55
C PHE A 335 8.81 -11.78 -14.75
N THR A 336 9.72 -10.87 -14.44
CA THR A 336 10.89 -11.17 -13.59
C THR A 336 10.48 -11.41 -12.13
N PHE A 337 9.49 -10.67 -11.62
CA PHE A 337 8.95 -10.86 -10.27
C PHE A 337 8.29 -12.25 -10.12
N TYR A 338 7.49 -12.67 -11.09
CA TYR A 338 6.80 -13.97 -11.09
C TYR A 338 7.76 -15.17 -11.18
N GLU A 339 8.79 -15.12 -12.03
CA GLU A 339 9.81 -16.19 -12.08
C GLU A 339 10.60 -16.27 -10.77
N THR A 340 10.90 -15.13 -10.15
CA THR A 340 11.70 -15.05 -8.91
C THR A 340 10.93 -15.53 -7.67
N SER A 341 9.61 -15.25 -7.59
CA SER A 341 8.78 -15.72 -6.47
C SER A 341 8.65 -17.24 -6.42
N GLN A 342 8.85 -17.92 -7.55
CA GLN A 342 8.88 -19.38 -7.63
C GLN A 342 10.23 -19.98 -7.19
N GLU A 343 11.34 -19.25 -7.33
CA GLU A 343 12.68 -19.78 -7.05
C GLU A 343 13.18 -19.50 -5.61
N ALA A 344 12.70 -18.45 -4.92
CA ALA A 344 13.14 -18.10 -3.55
C ALA A 344 11.98 -17.57 -2.66
N PRO A 345 11.22 -18.46 -1.97
CA PRO A 345 9.90 -18.13 -1.43
C PRO A 345 9.83 -17.30 -0.13
N PHE A 346 10.94 -16.92 0.53
CA PHE A 346 10.89 -16.12 1.78
C PHE A 346 12.10 -15.19 1.97
N SER A 347 11.89 -13.87 1.94
CA SER A 347 12.47 -12.89 2.89
C SER A 347 12.08 -11.44 2.55
N ALA A 348 11.62 -10.70 3.57
CA ALA A 348 11.43 -9.25 3.54
C ALA A 348 12.74 -8.47 3.25
N GLU A 349 13.90 -9.13 3.37
CA GLU A 349 15.24 -8.61 3.04
C GLU A 349 15.41 -8.31 1.54
N TYR A 350 14.56 -8.83 0.65
CA TYR A 350 14.61 -8.52 -0.79
C TYR A 350 13.77 -7.33 -1.24
N PHE A 351 12.69 -7.01 -0.53
CA PHE A 351 11.84 -5.87 -0.87
C PHE A 351 12.54 -4.52 -0.77
N MET A 352 13.57 -4.41 0.08
CA MET A 352 14.38 -3.20 0.22
C MET A 352 15.50 -3.05 -0.82
N ALA A 353 15.77 -4.09 -1.64
CA ALA A 353 16.96 -4.13 -2.49
C ALA A 353 16.73 -3.84 -3.98
N TYR A 354 15.49 -3.64 -4.42
CA TYR A 354 15.16 -3.49 -5.85
C TYR A 354 14.36 -2.22 -6.18
N THR A 355 14.66 -1.11 -5.50
CA THR A 355 14.28 0.21 -6.03
C THR A 355 15.22 0.60 -7.19
N GLU A 356 14.93 0.12 -8.40
CA GLU A 356 15.34 0.88 -9.59
C GLU A 356 14.40 2.10 -9.70
N ILE A 357 14.83 3.25 -9.17
CA ILE A 357 14.14 4.51 -9.43
C ILE A 357 14.54 4.99 -10.82
N GLY A 358 13.71 4.68 -11.83
CA GLY A 358 13.76 5.36 -13.11
C GLY A 358 13.19 6.78 -12.99
N VAL A 359 14.02 7.77 -12.62
CA VAL A 359 13.60 9.17 -12.72
C VAL A 359 13.65 9.59 -14.19
N VAL A 360 12.48 9.67 -14.84
CA VAL A 360 12.36 10.38 -16.11
C VAL A 360 12.26 11.87 -15.82
N VAL A 361 13.39 12.58 -15.88
CA VAL A 361 13.39 14.05 -15.81
C VAL A 361 12.96 14.59 -17.17
N PHE A 362 11.75 15.11 -17.28
CA PHE A 362 11.32 15.90 -18.43
C PHE A 362 11.89 17.32 -18.32
N THR A 363 13.01 17.60 -18.96
CA THR A 363 13.41 18.99 -19.24
C THR A 363 12.97 19.38 -20.65
N GLY A 364 11.86 20.11 -20.78
CA GLY A 364 11.53 20.84 -22.01
C GLY A 364 10.03 20.99 -22.27
N GLY A 365 9.60 22.23 -22.49
CA GLY A 365 8.20 22.61 -22.67
C GLY A 365 7.58 22.16 -24.00
N TYR A 366 6.29 22.47 -24.13
CA TYR A 366 5.40 22.13 -25.24
C TYR A 366 6.08 22.10 -26.63
N GLY A 367 6.10 20.90 -27.23
CA GLY A 367 6.25 20.74 -28.67
C GLY A 367 7.66 20.54 -29.21
N ALA A 368 8.43 19.56 -28.71
CA ALA A 368 9.39 18.76 -29.49
C ALA A 368 10.05 17.69 -28.59
N THR A 369 9.72 16.41 -28.76
CA THR A 369 10.38 15.31 -28.05
C THR A 369 11.50 14.72 -28.90
N THR A 370 12.74 15.05 -28.54
CA THR A 370 13.91 14.22 -28.90
C THR A 370 14.23 13.38 -27.67
N LYS A 371 14.12 12.06 -27.77
CA LYS A 371 14.42 11.12 -26.68
C LYS A 371 15.93 11.09 -26.43
N GLN A 372 16.37 11.55 -25.26
CA GLN A 372 17.64 11.11 -24.67
C GLN A 372 17.33 10.54 -23.28
N ALA A 373 17.33 9.21 -23.18
CA ALA A 373 17.34 8.52 -21.91
C ALA A 373 18.77 8.56 -21.36
N THR A 374 18.93 9.06 -20.13
CA THR A 374 20.16 8.85 -19.36
C THR A 374 19.81 7.89 -18.25
N ASN A 375 20.33 6.67 -18.32
CA ASN A 375 20.13 5.66 -17.27
C ASN A 375 20.96 6.03 -16.05
N VAL A 376 20.31 6.29 -14.91
CA VAL A 376 20.96 6.37 -13.60
C VAL A 376 20.66 5.06 -12.88
N VAL A 377 21.67 4.22 -12.73
CA VAL A 377 21.58 2.93 -12.02
C VAL A 377 21.86 3.18 -10.54
N VAL A 378 20.89 2.92 -9.67
CA VAL A 378 21.10 2.85 -8.22
C VAL A 378 21.13 1.36 -7.84
N LYS A 379 22.32 0.82 -7.54
CA LYS A 379 22.50 -0.60 -7.18
C LYS A 379 22.08 -0.84 -5.72
N GLY A 380 21.10 -1.71 -5.50
CA GLY A 380 20.55 -2.02 -4.17
C GLY A 380 21.36 -3.02 -3.32
N THR A 381 20.93 -3.19 -2.07
CA THR A 381 21.66 -3.70 -0.89
C THR A 381 21.69 -5.22 -0.68
N ASN A 382 21.38 -6.04 -1.69
CA ASN A 382 21.37 -7.51 -1.51
C ASN A 382 22.59 -8.25 -2.04
N ASN A 383 23.60 -7.50 -2.47
CA ASN A 383 24.94 -8.01 -2.73
C ASN A 383 26.00 -7.34 -1.83
N LEU A 384 25.60 -6.66 -0.75
CA LEU A 384 26.55 -5.94 0.10
C LEU A 384 27.66 -6.88 0.59
N GLY A 385 28.90 -6.43 0.42
CA GLY A 385 30.09 -7.19 0.76
C GLY A 385 30.47 -8.28 -0.24
N LYS A 386 29.67 -8.56 -1.28
CA LYS A 386 30.08 -9.40 -2.40
C LYS A 386 31.08 -8.65 -3.26
N LEU A 387 32.10 -9.37 -3.70
CA LEU A 387 33.23 -8.82 -4.44
C LEU A 387 33.27 -9.42 -5.85
N SER A 388 33.39 -8.56 -6.84
CA SER A 388 33.72 -8.91 -8.23
C SER A 388 35.17 -8.56 -8.50
N GLN A 389 35.94 -9.49 -9.03
CA GLN A 389 37.31 -9.20 -9.43
C GLN A 389 37.30 -8.42 -10.75
N ILE A 390 37.88 -7.21 -10.74
CA ILE A 390 37.92 -6.30 -11.91
C ILE A 390 39.34 -6.09 -12.46
N GLY A 391 40.34 -6.70 -11.82
CA GLY A 391 41.74 -6.67 -12.26
C GLY A 391 42.63 -7.56 -11.39
N ASP A 392 43.95 -7.51 -11.66
CA ASP A 392 44.93 -8.26 -10.87
C ASP A 392 44.96 -7.75 -9.43
N ASN A 393 44.38 -8.55 -8.52
CA ASN A 393 44.25 -8.22 -7.10
C ASN A 393 43.50 -6.88 -6.84
N VAL A 394 42.54 -6.57 -7.71
CA VAL A 394 41.61 -5.43 -7.58
C VAL A 394 40.18 -5.95 -7.61
N PHE A 395 39.40 -5.56 -6.61
CA PHE A 395 38.03 -6.02 -6.42
C PHE A 395 37.08 -4.83 -6.32
N GLU A 396 35.90 -4.95 -6.89
CA GLU A 396 34.79 -4.01 -6.72
C GLU A 396 33.73 -4.67 -5.85
N SER A 397 33.27 -3.98 -4.81
CA SER A 397 32.10 -4.42 -4.05
C SER A 397 30.81 -4.06 -4.74
N SER A 398 29.71 -4.59 -4.24
CA SER A 398 28.43 -4.45 -4.91
C SER A 398 27.83 -3.05 -4.78
N ALA A 399 28.25 -2.29 -3.77
CA ALA A 399 27.95 -0.86 -3.67
C ALA A 399 28.93 0.03 -4.49
N GLY A 400 29.86 -0.57 -5.24
CA GLY A 400 30.81 0.12 -6.12
C GLY A 400 32.08 0.63 -5.44
N LEU A 401 32.40 0.15 -4.23
CA LEU A 401 33.70 0.45 -3.59
C LEU A 401 34.80 -0.39 -4.23
N ILE A 402 35.92 0.24 -4.57
CA ILE A 402 37.06 -0.43 -5.20
C ILE A 402 38.13 -0.71 -4.14
N TYR A 403 38.61 -1.94 -4.08
CA TYR A 403 39.67 -2.40 -3.20
C TYR A 403 40.89 -2.77 -4.03
N GLY A 404 41.85 -1.85 -4.11
CA GLY A 404 43.09 -2.03 -4.83
C GLY A 404 44.17 -2.79 -4.04
N SER A 405 45.39 -2.75 -4.57
CA SER A 405 46.56 -3.34 -3.90
C SER A 405 46.98 -2.58 -2.64
N ASP A 406 47.47 -3.31 -1.65
CA ASP A 406 48.04 -2.76 -0.42
C ASP A 406 49.43 -3.38 -0.15
N PRO A 407 50.50 -2.58 0.03
CA PRO A 407 51.86 -3.09 0.22
C PRO A 407 52.06 -3.98 1.46
N LYS A 408 51.20 -3.84 2.48
CA LYS A 408 51.31 -4.56 3.75
C LYS A 408 50.34 -5.75 3.82
N PHE A 409 49.13 -5.58 3.31
CA PHE A 409 48.06 -6.58 3.42
C PHE A 409 47.81 -7.36 2.12
N GLY A 410 48.59 -7.11 1.07
CA GLY A 410 48.37 -7.64 -0.28
C GLY A 410 47.27 -6.87 -1.00
N ASN A 411 46.09 -6.74 -0.40
CA ASN A 411 44.99 -5.92 -0.91
C ASN A 411 44.30 -5.12 0.20
N ARG A 412 43.49 -4.14 -0.23
CA ARG A 412 42.76 -3.25 0.67
C ARG A 412 41.62 -3.95 1.42
N ILE A 413 41.10 -5.07 0.92
CA ILE A 413 40.13 -5.91 1.68
C ILE A 413 40.80 -6.42 2.96
N GLY A 414 41.99 -7.00 2.86
CA GLY A 414 42.74 -7.51 4.02
C GLY A 414 43.05 -6.41 5.04
N HIS A 415 43.33 -5.19 4.58
CA HIS A 415 43.54 -4.04 5.47
C HIS A 415 42.24 -3.66 6.20
N VAL A 416 41.11 -3.61 5.49
CA VAL A 416 39.80 -3.30 6.08
C VAL A 416 39.36 -4.37 7.07
N LEU A 417 39.51 -5.65 6.73
CA LEU A 417 39.16 -6.76 7.63
C LEU A 417 40.03 -6.79 8.90
N ALA A 418 41.27 -6.26 8.84
CA ALA A 418 42.11 -6.11 10.03
C ALA A 418 41.50 -5.14 11.06
N HIS A 419 40.59 -4.23 10.65
CA HIS A 419 39.82 -3.40 11.57
C HIS A 419 38.65 -4.14 12.26
N GLY A 420 38.50 -5.44 12.05
CA GLY A 420 37.67 -6.34 12.86
C GLY A 420 38.43 -7.05 13.98
N VAL A 421 39.75 -6.89 14.07
CA VAL A 421 40.60 -7.60 15.03
C VAL A 421 41.32 -6.56 15.90
N ALA A 422 41.13 -6.66 17.22
CA ALA A 422 41.79 -5.76 18.16
C ALA A 422 43.32 -5.89 18.05
N ASP A 423 44.00 -4.76 17.93
CA ASP A 423 45.47 -4.68 17.91
C ASP A 423 45.98 -4.32 19.31
N PRO A 424 46.61 -5.27 20.05
CA PRO A 424 47.12 -5.02 21.39
C PRO A 424 48.19 -3.91 21.45
N SER A 425 48.82 -3.58 20.32
CA SER A 425 49.79 -2.48 20.22
C SER A 425 49.13 -1.09 20.05
N ARG A 426 47.80 -1.04 19.85
CA ARG A 426 47.00 0.18 19.65
C ARG A 426 45.74 0.17 20.53
N PRO A 427 45.87 0.29 21.86
CA PRO A 427 44.79 0.07 22.82
C PRO A 427 43.62 1.08 22.72
N ASN A 428 43.82 2.21 22.04
CA ASN A 428 42.79 3.24 21.85
C ASN A 428 42.04 3.08 20.51
N HIS A 429 42.40 2.11 19.67
CA HIS A 429 41.73 1.92 18.39
C HIS A 429 40.51 1.02 18.55
N THR A 430 39.37 1.49 18.06
CA THR A 430 38.11 0.75 18.01
C THR A 430 38.14 -0.21 16.83
N VAL A 431 37.39 -1.32 16.95
CA VAL A 431 37.24 -2.31 15.88
C VAL A 431 35.77 -2.62 15.67
N PHE A 432 35.43 -3.14 14.50
CA PHE A 432 34.07 -3.56 14.18
C PHE A 432 33.61 -4.62 15.18
N ASN A 433 32.35 -4.52 15.62
CA ASN A 433 31.72 -5.52 16.50
C ASN A 433 31.06 -6.67 15.72
N VAL A 434 31.19 -6.68 14.39
CA VAL A 434 30.68 -7.73 13.51
C VAL A 434 31.80 -8.69 13.09
N GLY A 435 31.44 -9.93 12.76
CA GLY A 435 32.40 -10.91 12.20
C GLY A 435 33.03 -10.41 10.90
N SER A 436 34.24 -10.88 10.58
CA SER A 436 34.99 -10.48 9.38
C SER A 436 34.18 -10.61 8.09
N ASP A 437 33.33 -11.64 8.03
CA ASP A 437 32.51 -11.96 6.86
C ASP A 437 31.40 -10.92 6.62
N ASN A 438 31.10 -10.08 7.61
CA ASN A 438 30.06 -9.06 7.57
C ASN A 438 30.59 -7.62 7.47
N ILE A 439 31.90 -7.40 7.64
CA ILE A 439 32.49 -6.05 7.62
C ILE A 439 32.31 -5.38 6.26
N LEU A 440 32.54 -6.11 5.16
CA LEU A 440 32.39 -5.56 3.82
C LEU A 440 30.92 -5.24 3.49
N GLY A 441 29.99 -6.04 4.01
CA GLY A 441 28.56 -5.78 3.88
C GLY A 441 28.15 -4.48 4.59
N LEU A 442 28.64 -4.31 5.81
CA LEU A 442 28.43 -3.08 6.59
C LEU A 442 29.04 -1.83 5.92
N LEU A 443 30.20 -1.97 5.26
CA LEU A 443 30.79 -0.85 4.53
C LEU A 443 30.03 -0.48 3.27
N ASP A 444 29.51 -1.47 2.56
CA ASP A 444 28.65 -1.23 1.41
C ASP A 444 27.34 -0.56 1.84
N GLU A 445 26.74 -0.98 2.96
CA GLU A 445 25.56 -0.33 3.55
C GLU A 445 25.83 1.14 3.88
N ALA A 446 26.92 1.39 4.62
CA ALA A 446 27.32 2.75 4.95
C ALA A 446 27.60 3.58 3.70
N TRP A 447 28.28 3.01 2.70
CA TRP A 447 28.53 3.71 1.45
C TRP A 447 27.24 4.15 0.77
N LEU A 448 26.18 3.34 0.77
CA LEU A 448 24.90 3.71 0.17
C LEU A 448 24.14 4.78 0.98
N MET A 449 24.37 4.87 2.29
CA MET A 449 23.80 5.89 3.18
C MET A 449 24.60 7.21 3.21
N ARG A 450 25.75 7.28 2.53
CA ARG A 450 26.68 8.40 2.68
C ARG A 450 26.04 9.74 2.28
N GLY A 451 26.29 10.75 3.10
CA GLY A 451 26.08 12.15 2.73
C GLY A 451 27.29 12.75 2.02
N ASP A 452 27.45 14.06 2.16
CA ASP A 452 28.62 14.78 1.68
C ASP A 452 29.91 14.34 2.43
N PRO A 453 31.09 14.38 1.76
CA PRO A 453 32.35 14.16 2.45
C PRO A 453 32.62 15.26 3.48
N LEU A 454 33.59 15.01 4.35
CA LEU A 454 34.01 15.96 5.37
C LEU A 454 34.40 17.30 4.73
N LYS A 455 33.90 18.40 5.30
CA LYS A 455 34.02 19.75 4.73
C LYS A 455 35.45 20.17 4.35
N ASP A 456 36.44 19.72 5.12
CA ASP A 456 37.86 20.05 4.94
C ASP A 456 38.67 18.92 4.29
N ASP A 457 38.05 17.77 3.98
CA ASP A 457 38.71 16.62 3.39
C ASP A 457 37.74 15.79 2.52
N ALA A 458 37.75 16.05 1.22
CA ALA A 458 36.90 15.38 0.23
C ALA A 458 37.18 13.86 0.09
N ALA A 459 38.24 13.34 0.70
CA ALA A 459 38.57 11.92 0.72
C ALA A 459 37.93 11.17 1.90
N VAL A 460 37.29 11.86 2.86
CA VAL A 460 36.81 11.28 4.11
C VAL A 460 35.30 11.40 4.23
N TYR A 461 34.63 10.30 4.53
CA TYR A 461 33.21 10.27 4.87
C TYR A 461 33.05 9.84 6.33
N LEU A 462 32.14 10.52 7.02
CA LEU A 462 31.64 10.12 8.34
C LEU A 462 30.17 9.73 8.16
N ILE A 463 29.89 8.45 8.37
CA ILE A 463 28.59 7.85 8.02
C ILE A 463 28.00 7.23 9.28
N ASP A 464 26.93 7.82 9.80
CA ASP A 464 26.18 7.26 10.93
C ASP A 464 25.23 6.17 10.43
N VAL A 465 25.42 4.94 10.93
CA VAL A 465 24.64 3.76 10.53
C VAL A 465 23.40 3.58 11.43
N GLY A 466 23.25 4.43 12.46
CA GLY A 466 22.07 4.42 13.35
C GLY A 466 21.99 3.23 14.30
N ARG A 467 23.02 2.35 14.32
CA ARG A 467 23.18 1.23 15.26
C ARG A 467 24.62 1.04 15.69
N VAL A 468 24.84 0.36 16.82
CA VAL A 468 26.20 0.11 17.35
C VAL A 468 26.96 -0.85 16.43
N ILE A 469 28.05 -0.38 15.84
CA ILE A 469 28.91 -1.10 14.89
C ILE A 469 30.36 -1.28 15.37
N GLY A 470 30.73 -0.66 16.50
CA GLY A 470 32.05 -0.77 17.11
C GLY A 470 32.03 -1.36 18.51
N THR A 471 33.16 -1.93 18.94
CA THR A 471 33.30 -2.59 20.25
C THR A 471 33.14 -1.68 21.45
N ASN A 472 33.20 -0.34 21.28
CA ASN A 472 33.11 0.65 22.36
C ASN A 472 31.88 1.58 22.21
N GLY A 473 30.86 1.13 21.46
CA GLY A 473 29.58 1.83 21.30
C GLY A 473 29.49 2.77 20.10
N GLU A 474 30.46 2.72 19.18
CA GLU A 474 30.46 3.53 17.96
C GLU A 474 29.27 3.21 17.06
N THR A 475 28.60 4.24 16.51
CA THR A 475 27.57 4.10 15.47
C THR A 475 28.01 4.62 14.11
N THR A 476 29.13 5.34 14.06
CA THR A 476 29.64 6.01 12.85
C THR A 476 30.82 5.26 12.25
N ILE A 477 30.85 5.14 10.92
CA ILE A 477 31.99 4.63 10.17
C ILE A 477 32.77 5.81 9.59
N ARG A 478 34.07 5.83 9.83
CA ARG A 478 35.00 6.70 9.10
C ARG A 478 35.54 5.92 7.90
N LEU A 479 35.15 6.35 6.70
CA LEU A 479 35.59 5.76 5.43
C LEU A 479 36.53 6.74 4.71
N VAL A 480 37.72 6.27 4.34
CA VAL A 480 38.70 7.06 3.60
C VAL A 480 38.91 6.46 2.22
N ILE A 481 38.69 7.27 1.19
CA ILE A 481 38.84 6.90 -0.23
C ILE A 481 39.98 7.69 -0.88
N LYS A 482 40.45 7.27 -2.06
CA LYS A 482 41.27 8.17 -2.89
C LYS A 482 40.39 9.33 -3.40
N PRO A 483 40.91 10.57 -3.43
CA PRO A 483 40.13 11.73 -3.86
C PRO A 483 39.48 11.53 -5.23
N ASN A 484 38.18 11.84 -5.32
CA ASN A 484 37.37 11.74 -6.54
C ASN A 484 37.23 10.32 -7.13
N THR A 485 37.42 9.26 -6.34
CA THR A 485 37.19 7.88 -6.78
C THR A 485 36.29 7.14 -5.79
N THR A 486 36.08 5.83 -5.99
CA THR A 486 35.48 4.94 -4.98
C THR A 486 36.50 3.98 -4.37
N GLU A 487 37.79 4.24 -4.56
CA GLU A 487 38.86 3.34 -4.12
C GLU A 487 39.17 3.52 -2.64
N VAL A 488 38.92 2.48 -1.85
CA VAL A 488 39.06 2.46 -0.39
C VAL A 488 40.53 2.43 0.01
N ILE A 489 40.91 3.36 0.89
CA ILE A 489 42.22 3.40 1.56
C ILE A 489 42.16 2.65 2.90
N THR A 490 41.14 2.96 3.72
CA THR A 490 40.86 2.35 5.04
C THR A 490 39.42 2.67 5.47
N ALA A 491 38.85 1.85 6.35
CA ALA A 491 37.56 2.10 6.98
C ALA A 491 37.53 1.51 8.40
N TYR A 492 37.01 2.26 9.37
CA TYR A 492 36.92 1.81 10.77
C TYR A 492 35.83 2.56 11.57
N PRO A 493 35.33 1.98 12.67
CA PRO A 493 34.37 2.63 13.56
C PRO A 493 34.93 3.89 14.25
N THR A 494 34.12 4.93 14.40
CA THR A 494 34.43 6.14 15.18
C THR A 494 33.21 6.61 15.97
N LYS A 495 33.47 7.40 17.01
CA LYS A 495 32.44 8.17 17.72
C LYS A 495 32.20 9.51 17.07
#